data_AF-A0AAW6KNH3-F1
#
_entry.id   AF-A0AAW6KNH3-F1
#
_cell.length_a   1.000
_cell.length_b   1.000
_cell.length_c   1.000
_cell.angle_alpha   90.00
_cell.angle_beta   90.00
_cell.angle_gamma   90.00
#
_symmetry.space_group_name_H-M   'P 1'
#
loop_
_entity.id
_entity.type
_entity.pdbx_description
1 polymer ?
#
loop_
_entity_poly.entity_id
_entity_poly.type
_entity_poly.pdbx_seq_one_letter_code
_entity_poly.pdbx_strand_id
1 'polypeptide(L)'
;MSAFDMGGPVNKAAYVTGTALLAEGNQYFMAGVSAACITPPLVIAFATLLFRKYFSQQDRNAGLVNFILGATHITEGAIPFAAK
;
A
#
# COMPACT_ATOMS: atom_id res chain seq x y z
N MET A 1 4.07 4.29 -2.04
CA MET A 1 3.10 5.37 -1.76
C MET A 1 2.39 5.06 -0.45
N SER A 2 2.40 5.96 0.52
CA SER A 2 1.71 5.81 1.81
C SER A 2 0.20 5.81 1.60
N ALA A 3 -0.50 4.95 2.34
CA ALA A 3 -1.93 4.71 2.22
C ALA A 3 -2.84 5.96 2.33
N PHE A 4 -2.37 7.02 3.00
CA PHE A 4 -3.19 8.16 3.38
C PHE A 4 -3.71 8.98 2.18
N ASP A 5 -2.83 9.34 1.26
CA ASP A 5 -3.16 10.16 0.10
C ASP A 5 -2.69 9.54 -1.23
N MET A 6 -2.34 8.24 -1.20
CA MET A 6 -2.02 7.42 -2.37
C MET A 6 -1.00 8.08 -3.31
N GLY A 7 0.04 8.72 -2.75
CA GLY A 7 1.09 9.38 -3.52
C GLY A 7 0.99 10.91 -3.58
N GLY A 8 0.04 11.50 -2.87
CA GLY A 8 -0.14 12.94 -2.74
C GLY A 8 0.93 13.67 -1.94
N PRO A 9 0.67 14.93 -1.54
CA PRO A 9 1.62 15.81 -0.86
C PRO A 9 2.14 15.25 0.48
N VAL A 10 1.29 14.57 1.26
CA VAL A 10 1.64 14.01 2.56
C VAL A 10 2.59 12.83 2.38
N ASN A 11 2.30 11.94 1.43
CA ASN A 11 3.23 10.84 1.13
C ASN A 11 4.60 11.36 0.67
N LYS A 12 4.64 12.40 -0.17
CA LYS A 12 5.91 12.99 -0.64
C LYS A 12 6.70 13.62 0.51
N ALA A 13 6.03 14.38 1.39
CA ALA A 13 6.67 14.96 2.57
C ALA A 13 7.23 13.86 3.48
N ALA A 14 6.43 12.84 3.81
CA ALA A 14 6.87 11.71 4.63
C ALA A 14 8.05 10.96 4.02
N TYR A 15 8.06 10.73 2.71
CA TYR A 15 9.16 10.05 2.03
C TYR A 15 10.45 10.87 2.08
N VAL A 16 10.39 12.18 1.81
CA VAL A 16 11.55 13.09 1.88
C VAL A 16 12.10 13.15 3.31
N THR A 17 11.24 13.30 4.31
CA THR A 17 11.65 13.27 5.73
C THR A 17 12.28 11.93 6.08
N GLY A 18 11.70 10.81 5.64
CA GLY A 18 12.25 9.49 5.86
C GLY A 18 13.62 9.31 5.21
N THR A 19 13.84 9.82 4.00
CA THR A 19 15.14 9.74 3.34
C THR A 19 16.20 10.57 4.04
N ALA A 20 15.83 11.76 4.55
CA ALA A 20 16.74 12.61 5.30
C ALA A 20 17.17 11.95 6.62
N LEU A 21 16.20 11.46 7.39
CA LEU A 21 16.46 10.74 8.64
C LEU A 21 17.23 9.43 8.42
N LEU A 22 16.99 8.73 7.30
CA LEU A 22 17.74 7.54 6.94
C LEU A 22 19.21 7.86 6.68
N ALA A 23 19.51 9.00 6.03
CA ALA A 23 20.88 9.46 5.83
C ALA A 23 21.60 9.79 7.14
N GLU A 24 20.85 10.21 8.16
CA GLU A 24 21.33 10.43 9.53
C GLU A 24 21.41 9.14 10.38
N GLY A 25 21.05 7.98 9.80
CA GLY A 25 21.11 6.67 10.46
C GLY A 25 19.82 6.23 11.17
N ASN A 26 18.76 7.03 11.16
CA ASN A 26 17.46 6.66 11.71
C ASN A 26 16.63 5.88 10.68
N GLN A 27 16.71 4.55 10.76
CA GLN A 27 16.02 3.63 9.85
C GLN A 27 14.53 3.43 10.18
N TYR A 28 14.11 3.71 11.42
CA TYR A 28 12.76 3.41 11.90
C TYR A 28 11.69 4.20 11.17
N PHE A 29 11.98 5.47 10.85
CA PHE A 29 11.02 6.31 10.15
C PHE A 29 10.77 5.82 8.72
N MET A 30 11.83 5.53 7.96
CA MET A 30 11.70 5.01 6.61
C MET A 30 11.05 3.60 6.60
N ALA A 31 11.35 2.76 7.58
CA ALA A 31 10.68 1.47 7.75
C ALA A 31 9.16 1.64 7.94
N GLY A 32 8.74 2.63 8.74
CA GLY A 32 7.33 2.98 8.91
C GLY A 32 6.67 3.44 7.61
N VAL A 33 7.35 4.29 6.84
CA VAL A 33 6.87 4.74 5.52
C VAL A 33 6.70 3.56 4.56
N SER A 34 7.68 2.65 4.51
CA SER A 34 7.61 1.44 3.68
C SER A 34 6.48 0.50 4.12
N ALA A 35 6.30 0.26 5.42
CA ALA A 35 5.20 -0.54 5.95
C ALA A 35 3.82 0.07 5.58
N ALA A 36 3.69 1.40 5.68
CA ALA A 36 2.47 2.10 5.29
C ALA A 36 2.19 1.99 3.77
N CYS A 37 3.21 1.80 2.95
CA CYS A 37 3.06 1.61 1.51
C CYS A 37 2.53 0.23 1.14
N ILE A 38 3.02 -0.84 1.77
CA ILE A 38 2.61 -2.21 1.41
C ILE A 38 1.24 -2.58 1.99
N THR A 39 0.77 -1.87 3.01
CA THR A 39 -0.44 -2.22 3.77
C THR A 39 -1.71 -2.25 2.91
N PRO A 40 -2.07 -1.22 2.11
CA PRO A 40 -3.33 -1.23 1.34
C PRO A 40 -3.46 -2.39 0.35
N PRO A 41 -2.49 -2.65 -0.55
CA PRO A 41 -2.60 -3.74 -1.51
C PRO A 41 -2.59 -5.12 -0.83
N LEU A 42 -1.80 -5.31 0.24
CA LEU A 42 -1.80 -6.57 0.99
C LEU A 42 -3.13 -6.80 1.71
N VAL A 43 -3.70 -5.78 2.34
CA VAL A 43 -5.01 -5.90 3.01
C VAL A 43 -6.09 -6.29 2.01
N ILE A 44 -6.11 -5.71 0.81
CA ILE A 44 -7.07 -6.10 -0.24
C ILE A 44 -6.83 -7.53 -0.71
N ALA A 45 -5.57 -7.92 -0.93
CA ALA A 45 -5.23 -9.28 -1.33
C ALA A 45 -5.69 -10.30 -0.27
N PHE A 46 -5.43 -10.04 1.01
CA PHE A 46 -5.90 -10.91 2.11
C PHE A 46 -7.42 -10.89 2.26
N ALA A 47 -8.06 -9.74 2.14
CA ALA A 47 -9.52 -9.62 2.24
C ALA A 47 -10.22 -10.44 1.15
N THR A 48 -9.77 -10.32 -0.10
CA THR A 48 -10.33 -11.08 -1.22
C THR A 48 -10.05 -12.57 -1.15
N LEU A 49 -8.94 -12.98 -0.51
CA LEU A 49 -8.58 -14.39 -0.27
C LEU A 49 -9.37 -15.04 0.86
N LEU A 50 -9.53 -14.36 2.01
CA LEU A 50 -10.17 -14.91 3.21
C LEU A 50 -11.70 -14.75 3.17
N PHE A 51 -12.19 -13.62 2.67
CA PHE A 51 -13.62 -13.28 2.66
C PHE A 51 -14.24 -13.41 1.27
N ARG A 52 -13.80 -14.41 0.50
CA ARG A 52 -14.23 -14.64 -0.91
C ARG A 52 -15.73 -14.44 -1.11
N LYS A 53 -16.57 -14.94 -0.20
CA LYS A 53 -18.04 -14.82 -0.23
C LYS A 53 -18.56 -13.38 -0.45
N TYR A 54 -17.84 -12.38 0.03
CA TYR A 54 -18.25 -10.97 -0.01
C TYR A 54 -17.71 -10.23 -1.25
N PHE A 55 -16.87 -10.87 -2.05
CA PHE A 55 -16.21 -10.27 -3.21
C PHE A 55 -16.64 -10.94 -4.51
N SER A 56 -16.85 -10.12 -5.55
CA SER A 56 -17.15 -10.60 -6.90
C SER A 56 -15.94 -11.34 -7.50
N GLN A 57 -16.17 -12.07 -8.59
CA GLN A 57 -15.08 -12.76 -9.28
C GLN A 57 -14.03 -11.79 -9.85
N GLN A 58 -14.46 -10.59 -10.27
CA GLN A 58 -13.56 -9.51 -10.68
C GLN A 58 -12.73 -8.98 -9.51
N ASP A 59 -13.34 -8.75 -8.34
CA ASP A 59 -12.64 -8.25 -7.16
C ASP A 59 -11.59 -9.26 -6.68
N ARG A 60 -11.86 -10.57 -6.76
CA ARG A 60 -10.89 -11.62 -6.41
C ARG A 60 -9.70 -11.66 -7.36
N ASN A 61 -9.92 -11.48 -8.66
CA ASN A 61 -8.84 -11.41 -9.65
C ASN A 61 -7.97 -10.16 -9.41
N ALA A 62 -8.60 -9.01 -9.13
CA ALA A 62 -7.88 -7.79 -8.77
C ALA A 62 -7.12 -7.91 -7.44
N GLY A 63 -7.65 -8.68 -6.48
CA GLY A 63 -6.97 -9.02 -5.23
C GLY A 63 -5.67 -9.79 -5.42
N LEU A 64 -5.63 -10.74 -6.36
CA LEU A 64 -4.40 -11.45 -6.72
C LEU A 64 -3.35 -10.52 -7.35
N VAL A 65 -3.78 -9.60 -8.22
CA VAL A 65 -2.90 -8.57 -8.79
C VAL A 65 -2.34 -7.68 -7.67
N ASN A 66 -3.18 -7.29 -6.71
CA ASN A 66 -2.76 -6.51 -5.55
C ASN A 66 -1.72 -7.21 -4.68
N PHE A 67 -1.64 -8.54 -4.67
CA PHE A 67 -0.57 -9.26 -3.98
C PHE A 67 0.80 -8.96 -4.60
N ILE A 68 0.89 -8.96 -5.93
CA ILE A 68 2.12 -8.66 -6.67
C ILE A 68 2.47 -7.18 -6.53
N LEU A 69 1.47 -6.29 -6.67
CA LEU A 69 1.68 -4.84 -6.55
C LEU A 69 2.14 -4.46 -5.13
N GLY A 70 1.55 -5.06 -4.09
CA GLY A 70 1.96 -4.84 -2.71
C GLY A 70 3.39 -5.30 -2.41
N ALA A 71 3.82 -6.43 -2.99
CA ALA A 71 5.19 -6.91 -2.85
C ALA A 71 6.23 -5.98 -3.51
N THR A 72 5.83 -5.16 -4.49
CA THR A 72 6.69 -4.22 -5.20
C THR A 72 6.51 -2.75 -4.76
N HIS A 73 5.82 -2.50 -3.65
CA HIS A 73 5.49 -1.16 -3.13
C HIS A 73 4.59 -0.30 -4.05
N ILE A 74 3.85 -0.94 -4.96
CA ILE A 74 2.88 -0.30 -5.85
C ILE A 74 1.49 -0.38 -5.19
N THR A 75 0.82 0.77 -5.04
CA THR A 75 -0.46 0.85 -4.31
C THR A 75 -1.64 1.25 -5.20
N GLU A 76 -1.40 1.49 -6.48
CA GLU A 76 -2.38 1.97 -7.43
C GLU A 76 -3.54 0.97 -7.61
N GLY A 77 -3.27 -0.33 -7.48
CA GLY A 77 -4.32 -1.36 -7.52
C GLY A 77 -5.27 -1.33 -6.32
N ALA A 78 -4.96 -0.55 -5.27
CA ALA A 78 -5.86 -0.32 -4.14
C ALA A 78 -6.85 0.84 -4.38
N ILE A 79 -6.55 1.78 -5.28
CA ILE A 79 -7.39 2.95 -5.56
C ILE A 79 -8.83 2.55 -5.92
N PRO A 80 -9.07 1.58 -6.84
CA PRO A 80 -10.42 1.19 -7.22
C PRO A 80 -11.22 0.53 -6.09
N PHE A 81 -10.55 -0.03 -5.08
CA PHE A 81 -11.20 -0.63 -3.91
C PHE A 81 -11.55 0.40 -2.85
N ALA A 82 -10.77 1.48 -2.73
CA ALA A 82 -11.03 2.58 -1.81
C ALA A 82 -12.09 3.57 -2.33
N ALA A 83 -12.23 3.68 -3.66
CA ALA A 83 -13.20 4.55 -4.32
C ALA A 83 -14.58 3.90 -4.56
N LYS A 84 -14.75 2.63 -4.18
CA LYS A 84 -15.99 1.83 -4.36
C LYS A 84 -16.82 1.88 -3.09
#